data_AF-A0A1B0A8C9-F1
#
_entry.id   AF-A0A1B0A8C9-F1
#
_cell.length_a   1.000
_cell.length_b   1.000
_cell.length_c   1.000
_cell.angle_alpha   90.00
_cell.angle_beta   90.00
_cell.angle_gamma   90.00
#
_symmetry.space_group_name_H-M   'P 1'
#
loop_
_entity.id
_entity.type
_entity.pdbx_description
1 polymer ?
#
loop_
_entity_poly.entity_id
_entity_poly.type
_entity_poly.pdbx_seq_one_letter_code
_entity_poly.pdbx_strand_id
1 'polypeptide(L)'
;MLGQQMKDGLSPEAALEQAERDLRVAQSEFDRQSDITKSLLQGLNSSHENHLKHLCAFVQTQSRYYKQCNEMMNHLQKELVNLGVSNPSEIIDVRDENVEIHSLGRETFLEHTQANKHLKPVTVRTDEMKRARVLCSYDAKDHTELTLIRNETKS
;
A
#
# COMPACT_ATOMS: atom_id res chain seq x y z
N MET A 1 -2.83 -43.82 -71.44
CA MET A 1 -2.73 -42.37 -71.18
C MET A 1 -3.86 -41.99 -70.23
N LEU A 2 -3.66 -40.93 -69.43
CA LEU A 2 -4.35 -40.57 -68.18
C LEU A 2 -3.79 -41.36 -66.98
N GLY A 3 -3.07 -40.77 -66.04
CA GLY A 3 -2.99 -39.37 -65.64
C GLY A 3 -2.87 -39.38 -64.13
N GLN A 4 -1.73 -39.82 -63.62
CA GLN A 4 -1.45 -39.89 -62.19
C GLN A 4 -1.08 -38.49 -61.71
N GLN A 5 -2.09 -37.65 -61.52
CA GLN A 5 -1.98 -36.41 -60.78
C GLN A 5 -2.77 -36.57 -59.49
N MET A 6 -2.06 -36.68 -58.36
CA MET A 6 -2.23 -35.88 -57.14
C MET A 6 -0.90 -36.02 -56.35
N LYS A 7 0.04 -35.08 -56.49
CA LYS A 7 0.13 -33.78 -55.82
C LYS A 7 0.82 -33.89 -54.45
N ASP A 8 2.14 -33.72 -54.47
CA ASP A 8 3.00 -33.11 -53.45
C ASP A 8 2.54 -33.22 -51.99
N GLY A 9 2.67 -34.40 -51.40
CA GLY A 9 2.71 -34.57 -49.96
C GLY A 9 4.16 -34.53 -49.50
N LEU A 10 4.48 -33.70 -48.51
CA LEU A 10 5.80 -33.75 -47.86
C LEU A 10 6.11 -35.20 -47.48
N SER A 11 7.30 -35.68 -47.85
CA SER A 11 7.79 -36.99 -47.44
C SER A 11 7.69 -37.10 -45.91
N PRO A 12 7.28 -38.25 -45.35
CA PRO A 12 7.21 -38.44 -43.89
C PRO A 12 8.54 -38.14 -43.18
N GLU A 13 9.68 -38.37 -43.85
CA GLU A 13 11.01 -38.00 -43.36
C GLU A 13 11.20 -36.47 -43.28
N ALA A 14 10.73 -35.73 -44.29
CA ALA A 14 10.77 -34.27 -44.28
C ALA A 14 9.82 -33.67 -43.22
N ALA A 15 8.69 -34.33 -42.95
CA ALA A 15 7.77 -33.94 -41.89
C ALA A 15 8.38 -34.17 -40.49
N LEU A 16 9.10 -35.28 -40.29
CA LEU A 16 9.85 -35.53 -39.05
C LEU A 16 10.97 -34.52 -38.84
N GLU A 17 11.76 -34.24 -39.89
CA GLU A 17 12.84 -33.25 -39.80
C GLU A 17 12.29 -31.87 -39.44
N GLN A 18 11.15 -31.46 -40.03
CA GLN A 18 10.48 -30.22 -39.67
C GLN A 18 10.03 -30.21 -38.21
N ALA A 19 9.42 -31.29 -37.73
CA ALA A 19 8.98 -31.40 -36.34
C ALA A 19 10.16 -31.33 -35.34
N GLU A 20 11.30 -31.94 -35.66
CA GLU A 20 12.51 -31.86 -34.84
C GLU A 20 13.14 -30.46 -34.83
N ARG A 21 13.04 -29.72 -35.94
CA ARG A 21 13.45 -28.31 -35.98
C ARG A 21 12.53 -27.46 -35.13
N ASP A 22 11.22 -27.64 -35.25
CA ASP A 22 10.23 -26.89 -34.48
C ASP A 22 10.36 -27.18 -32.98
N LEU A 23 10.65 -28.43 -32.59
CA LEU A 23 10.93 -28.82 -31.21
C LEU A 23 12.16 -28.10 -30.66
N ARG A 24 13.26 -28.03 -31.41
CA ARG A 24 14.47 -27.29 -31.00
C ARG A 24 14.20 -25.80 -30.82
N VAL A 25 13.42 -25.19 -31.73
CA VAL A 25 13.01 -23.79 -31.61
C VAL A 25 12.16 -23.58 -30.36
N ALA A 26 11.14 -24.41 -30.15
CA ALA A 26 10.25 -24.32 -28.99
C ALA A 26 11.00 -24.50 -27.67
N GLN A 27 11.94 -25.43 -27.60
CA GLN A 27 12.81 -25.63 -26.43
C GLN A 27 13.67 -24.39 -26.16
N SER A 28 14.33 -23.84 -27.19
CA SER A 28 15.17 -22.66 -27.03
C SER A 28 14.37 -21.43 -26.57
N GLU A 29 13.13 -21.26 -27.06
CA GLU A 29 12.27 -20.16 -26.64
C GLU A 29 11.73 -20.40 -25.22
N PHE A 30 11.40 -21.64 -24.85
CA PHE A 30 10.99 -21.98 -23.48
C PHE A 30 12.10 -21.67 -22.47
N ASP A 31 13.33 -22.10 -22.75
CA ASP A 31 14.48 -21.86 -21.87
C ASP A 31 14.74 -20.36 -21.70
N ARG A 32 14.70 -19.61 -22.82
CA ARG A 32 14.79 -18.15 -22.81
C ARG A 32 13.71 -17.50 -21.95
N GLN A 33 12.44 -17.89 -22.12
CA GLN A 33 11.33 -17.33 -21.35
C GLN A 33 11.39 -17.72 -19.87
N SER A 34 11.85 -18.93 -19.57
CA SER A 34 12.11 -19.39 -18.20
C SER A 34 13.11 -18.47 -17.50
N ASP A 35 14.20 -18.11 -18.17
CA ASP A 35 15.23 -17.26 -17.60
C ASP A 35 14.81 -15.78 -17.48
N ILE A 36 14.06 -15.26 -18.46
CA ILE A 36 13.41 -13.94 -18.36
C ILE A 36 12.49 -13.91 -17.13
N THR A 37 11.65 -14.93 -16.98
CA THR A 37 10.69 -15.00 -15.86
C THR A 37 11.40 -15.09 -14.52
N LYS A 38 12.45 -15.92 -14.40
CA LYS A 38 13.27 -15.99 -13.17
C LYS A 38 13.87 -14.63 -12.83
N SER A 39 14.42 -13.91 -13.81
CA SER A 39 14.98 -12.57 -13.58
C SER A 39 13.91 -11.57 -13.11
N LEU A 40 12.72 -11.59 -13.70
CA LEU A 40 11.61 -10.74 -13.29
C LEU A 40 11.17 -11.04 -11.84
N LEU A 41 11.07 -12.32 -11.47
CA LEU A 41 10.71 -12.74 -10.12
C LEU A 41 11.77 -12.35 -9.09
N GLN A 42 13.06 -12.40 -9.43
CA GLN A 42 14.13 -11.88 -8.57
C GLN A 42 14.01 -10.36 -8.38
N GLY A 43 13.63 -9.63 -9.44
CA GLY A 43 13.35 -8.20 -9.38
C GLY A 43 12.20 -7.83 -8.44
N LEU A 44 11.18 -8.69 -8.29
CA LEU A 44 10.04 -8.43 -7.39
C LEU A 44 10.46 -8.25 -5.94
N ASN A 45 11.43 -9.04 -5.45
CA ASN A 45 11.87 -8.93 -4.06
C ASN A 45 12.50 -7.55 -3.78
N SER A 46 13.29 -7.03 -4.72
CA SER A 46 13.85 -5.68 -4.63
C SER A 46 12.78 -4.59 -4.67
N SER A 47 11.74 -4.77 -5.51
CA SER A 47 10.60 -3.86 -5.58
C SER A 47 9.82 -3.82 -4.27
N HIS A 48 9.58 -4.99 -3.67
CA HIS A 48 8.91 -5.13 -2.38
C HIS A 48 9.67 -4.40 -1.26
N GLU A 49 10.99 -4.61 -1.15
CA GLU A 49 11.81 -3.90 -0.17
C GLU A 49 11.78 -2.38 -0.38
N ASN A 50 11.80 -1.92 -1.63
CA ASN A 50 11.72 -0.50 -1.95
C ASN A 50 10.35 0.09 -1.57
N HIS A 51 9.24 -0.59 -1.85
CA HIS A 51 7.91 -0.13 -1.42
C HIS A 51 7.83 0.01 0.10
N LEU A 52 8.36 -0.96 0.86
CA LEU A 52 8.37 -0.88 2.32
C LEU A 52 9.20 0.32 2.81
N LYS A 53 10.38 0.54 2.24
CA LYS A 53 11.21 1.73 2.55
C LYS A 53 10.45 3.04 2.31
N HIS A 54 9.77 3.16 1.18
CA HIS A 54 8.96 4.36 0.87
C HIS A 54 7.80 4.53 1.85
N LEU A 55 7.09 3.45 2.21
CA LEU A 55 6.02 3.51 3.20
C LEU A 55 6.52 3.96 4.57
N CYS A 56 7.67 3.43 5.02
CA CYS A 56 8.30 3.86 6.26
C CYS A 56 8.69 5.34 6.22
N ALA A 57 9.32 5.80 5.14
CA ALA A 57 9.67 7.20 4.94
C ALA A 57 8.44 8.12 4.93
N PHE A 58 7.34 7.69 4.30
CA PHE A 58 6.08 8.41 4.29
C PHE A 58 5.51 8.59 5.70
N VAL A 59 5.43 7.51 6.49
CA VAL A 59 4.92 7.56 7.86
C VAL A 59 5.80 8.44 8.74
N GLN A 60 7.13 8.35 8.61
CA GLN A 60 8.06 9.20 9.35
C GLN A 60 7.89 10.69 8.99
N THR A 61 7.65 10.98 7.72
CA THR A 61 7.41 12.35 7.24
C THR A 61 6.10 12.91 7.80
N GLN A 62 5.01 12.13 7.76
CA GLN A 62 3.73 12.49 8.37
C GLN A 62 3.86 12.74 9.88
N SER A 63 4.53 11.84 10.60
CA SER A 63 4.75 11.98 12.04
C SER A 63 5.52 13.27 12.37
N ARG A 64 6.57 13.58 11.61
CA ARG A 64 7.34 14.82 11.77
C ARG A 64 6.49 16.06 11.51
N TYR A 65 5.71 16.04 10.42
CA TYR A 65 4.84 17.16 10.05
C TYR A 65 3.83 17.49 11.15
N TYR A 66 3.07 16.50 11.63
CA TYR A 66 2.09 16.74 12.69
C TYR A 66 2.73 17.15 14.02
N LYS A 67 3.91 16.60 14.34
CA LYS A 67 4.68 17.05 15.50
C LYS A 67 5.02 18.54 15.38
N GLN A 68 5.52 18.98 14.24
CA GLN A 68 5.87 20.39 13.98
C GLN A 68 4.64 21.31 14.07
N CYS A 69 3.51 20.92 13.47
CA CYS A 69 2.27 21.69 13.57
C CYS A 69 1.82 21.83 15.03
N ASN A 70 1.87 20.74 15.80
CA ASN A 70 1.52 20.75 17.21
C ASN A 70 2.47 21.64 18.03
N GLU A 71 3.78 21.56 17.80
CA GLU A 71 4.77 22.42 18.45
C GLU A 71 4.52 23.90 18.15
N MET A 72 4.23 24.24 16.88
CA MET A 72 3.90 25.59 16.44
C MET A 72 2.64 26.13 17.12
N MET A 73 1.56 25.34 17.15
CA MET A 73 0.31 25.75 17.82
C MET A 73 0.49 25.93 19.32
N ASN A 74 1.23 25.04 19.98
CA ASN A 74 1.53 25.17 21.41
C ASN A 74 2.38 26.41 21.70
N HIS A 75 3.32 26.74 20.81
CA HIS A 75 4.12 27.96 20.92
C HIS A 75 3.23 29.21 20.82
N LEU A 76 2.40 29.28 19.77
CA LEU A 76 1.44 30.37 19.57
C LEU A 76 0.48 30.52 20.76
N GLN A 77 -0.06 29.41 21.29
CA GLN A 77 -0.94 29.44 22.45
C GLN A 77 -0.25 30.04 23.68
N LYS A 78 1.02 29.72 23.92
CA LYS A 78 1.80 30.33 25.01
C LYS A 78 2.01 31.83 24.80
N GLU A 79 2.30 32.25 23.58
CA GLU A 79 2.45 33.68 23.26
C GLU A 79 1.14 34.46 23.50
N LEU A 80 -0.01 33.91 23.09
CA LEU A 80 -1.32 34.53 23.32
C LEU A 80 -1.62 34.68 24.82
N VAL A 81 -1.37 33.62 25.61
CA VAL A 81 -1.55 33.66 27.06
C VAL A 81 -0.64 34.72 27.70
N ASN A 82 0.62 34.79 27.27
CA ASN A 82 1.58 35.80 27.77
C ASN A 82 1.15 37.24 27.44
N LEU A 83 0.39 37.43 26.35
CA LEU A 83 -0.16 38.73 25.94
C LEU A 83 -1.44 39.09 26.72
N GLY A 84 -1.86 38.28 27.70
CA GLY A 84 -3.06 38.51 28.49
C GLY A 84 -4.36 38.11 27.77
N VAL A 85 -4.27 37.40 26.64
CA VAL A 85 -5.45 36.83 25.97
C VAL A 85 -5.87 35.59 26.78
N SER A 86 -6.91 35.74 27.60
CA SER A 86 -7.56 34.62 28.29
C SER A 86 -7.98 33.55 27.26
N ASN A 87 -7.77 32.28 27.64
CA ASN A 87 -7.91 31.08 26.82
C ASN A 87 -8.89 31.20 25.61
N PRO A 88 -8.44 30.96 24.37
CA PRO A 88 -9.33 30.94 23.20
C PRO A 88 -10.45 29.89 23.27
N SER A 89 -10.34 28.93 24.20
CA SER A 89 -11.33 27.88 24.41
C SER A 89 -12.68 28.38 24.95
N GLU A 90 -12.80 29.65 25.35
CA GLU A 90 -14.07 30.21 25.84
C GLU A 90 -14.93 30.91 24.76
N ILE A 91 -14.47 31.01 23.50
CA ILE A 91 -15.19 31.76 22.46
C ILE A 91 -15.53 30.85 21.27
N ILE A 92 -16.37 29.83 21.44
CA ILE A 92 -17.40 29.37 20.47
C ILE A 92 -18.44 28.53 21.24
N ASP A 93 -19.39 29.17 21.93
CA ASP A 93 -20.71 28.56 22.20
C ASP A 93 -21.64 28.93 21.04
N VAL A 94 -21.55 28.18 19.95
CA VAL A 94 -22.64 28.14 18.96
C VAL A 94 -23.54 27.01 19.42
N ARG A 95 -24.52 27.37 20.24
CA ARG A 95 -25.70 26.56 20.56
C ARG A 95 -26.27 25.95 19.27
N ASP A 96 -26.02 24.66 19.08
CA ASP A 96 -26.93 23.75 18.40
C ASP A 96 -27.21 22.63 19.40
N GLU A 97 -28.46 22.52 19.84
CA GLU A 97 -28.83 21.52 20.84
C GLU A 97 -28.70 20.11 20.22
N ASN A 98 -28.02 19.21 20.94
CA ASN A 98 -27.98 17.74 20.78
C ASN A 98 -26.68 17.04 20.31
N VAL A 99 -25.48 17.47 20.75
CA VAL A 99 -24.32 16.56 20.78
C VAL A 99 -23.49 16.76 22.06
N GLU A 100 -23.49 15.76 22.95
CA GLU A 100 -22.52 15.66 24.06
C GLU A 100 -21.12 15.46 23.49
N ILE A 101 -20.36 16.56 23.32
CA ILE A 101 -18.93 16.50 23.10
C ILE A 101 -18.25 16.63 24.46
N HIS A 102 -17.82 15.50 25.02
CA HIS A 102 -16.91 15.49 26.15
C HIS A 102 -15.63 16.23 25.77
N SER A 103 -15.42 17.36 26.44
CA SER A 103 -14.20 18.17 26.38
C SER A 103 -12.99 17.32 26.72
N LEU A 104 -12.14 16.99 25.73
CA LEU A 104 -10.83 16.40 25.96
C LEU A 104 -9.81 17.51 26.26
N GLY A 105 -10.10 18.28 27.31
CA GLY A 105 -9.17 19.21 27.91
C GLY A 105 -8.38 18.51 29.01
N ARG A 106 -7.05 18.53 28.86
CA ARG A 106 -6.08 18.41 29.96
C ARG A 106 -5.95 17.01 30.58
N GLU A 107 -5.18 16.15 29.95
CA GLU A 107 -4.30 15.25 30.69
C GLU A 107 -2.84 15.43 30.25
N THR A 108 -2.06 15.90 31.21
CA THR A 108 -0.61 16.01 31.23
C THR A 108 0.02 14.65 30.96
N PHE A 109 0.63 14.43 29.80
CA PHE A 109 1.51 13.28 29.61
C PHE A 109 2.88 13.60 30.23
N LEU A 110 3.06 13.16 31.46
CA LEU A 110 4.35 13.11 32.14
C LEU A 110 5.32 12.23 31.37
N GLU A 111 6.47 12.83 31.07
CA GLU A 111 7.73 12.20 30.70
C GLU A 111 8.07 11.06 31.66
N HIS A 112 8.19 9.82 31.16
CA HIS A 112 8.86 8.74 31.88
C HIS A 112 9.85 8.05 30.94
N THR A 113 11.06 8.63 30.90
CA THR A 113 12.27 7.98 30.45
C THR A 113 12.81 7.17 31.65
N GLN A 114 12.74 5.83 31.65
CA GLN A 114 13.79 4.95 32.17
C GLN A 114 13.46 3.44 32.11
N ALA A 115 14.34 2.71 31.42
CA ALA A 115 14.89 1.40 31.75
C ALA A 115 13.94 0.23 32.13
N ASN A 116 13.82 -0.70 31.16
CA ASN A 116 13.54 -2.14 31.25
C ASN A 116 13.74 -2.81 32.63
N LYS A 117 12.72 -3.57 33.08
CA LYS A 117 12.82 -4.95 33.63
C LYS A 117 11.42 -5.48 34.00
N HIS A 118 11.09 -6.69 33.52
CA HIS A 118 9.95 -7.54 33.89
C HIS A 118 8.64 -7.41 33.06
N LEU A 119 8.69 -7.86 31.80
CA LEU A 119 7.48 -8.19 31.05
C LEU A 119 6.82 -9.45 31.66
N LYS A 120 5.65 -9.32 32.29
CA LYS A 120 4.70 -10.44 32.40
C LYS A 120 3.69 -10.32 31.25
N PRO A 121 3.37 -11.41 30.53
CA PRO A 121 2.43 -11.34 29.43
C PRO A 121 1.05 -11.00 30.00
N VAL A 122 0.49 -9.89 29.53
CA VAL A 122 -0.91 -9.53 29.77
C VAL A 122 -1.75 -10.50 28.93
N THR A 123 -2.38 -11.48 29.57
CA THR A 123 -3.43 -12.29 28.95
C THR A 123 -4.65 -11.41 28.77
N VAL A 124 -4.78 -10.79 27.59
CA VAL A 124 -5.98 -10.07 27.21
C VAL A 124 -7.08 -11.11 26.96
N ARG A 125 -8.11 -11.13 27.80
CA ARG A 125 -9.32 -11.91 27.55
C ARG A 125 -10.02 -11.29 26.33
N THR A 126 -10.11 -12.07 25.25
CA THR A 126 -10.72 -11.68 23.98
C THR A 126 -12.21 -11.35 24.07
N ASP A 127 -12.86 -11.66 25.19
CA ASP A 127 -14.29 -11.45 25.41
C ASP A 127 -14.70 -9.96 25.49
N GLU A 128 -13.76 -9.04 25.67
CA GLU A 128 -14.04 -7.60 25.83
C GLU A 128 -13.71 -6.73 24.60
N MET A 129 -13.21 -7.32 23.50
CA MET A 129 -12.94 -6.56 22.29
C MET A 129 -14.24 -6.24 21.55
N LYS A 130 -14.69 -4.99 21.65
CA LYS A 130 -15.80 -4.46 20.85
C LYS A 130 -15.45 -4.62 19.36
N ARG A 131 -16.21 -5.44 18.65
CA ARG A 131 -16.00 -5.70 17.21
C ARG A 131 -16.21 -4.42 16.43
N ALA A 132 -15.23 -4.03 15.61
CA ALA A 132 -15.39 -2.96 14.65
C ALA A 132 -16.52 -3.34 13.67
N ARG A 133 -17.49 -2.44 13.49
CA ARG A 133 -18.53 -2.60 12.46
C ARG A 133 -18.04 -1.93 11.20
N VAL A 134 -18.05 -2.67 10.09
CA VAL A 134 -17.73 -2.16 8.76
C VAL A 134 -18.84 -1.19 8.36
N LEU A 135 -18.52 0.11 8.31
CA LEU A 135 -19.53 1.16 8.14
C LEU A 135 -19.92 1.42 6.66
N CYS A 136 -19.22 0.82 5.70
CA CYS A 136 -19.56 0.86 4.28
C CYS A 136 -18.98 -0.35 3.57
N SER A 137 -19.82 -1.15 2.92
CA SER A 137 -19.39 -2.06 1.85
C SER A 137 -19.20 -1.22 0.59
N TYR A 138 -17.95 -1.01 0.18
CA TYR A 138 -17.68 -0.44 -1.13
C TYR A 138 -18.01 -1.50 -2.18
N ASP A 139 -19.06 -1.26 -2.97
CA ASP A 139 -19.43 -2.08 -4.13
C ASP A 139 -19.18 -1.22 -5.38
N ALA A 140 -18.22 -1.64 -6.21
CA ALA A 140 -17.81 -0.89 -7.38
C ALA A 140 -18.96 -0.82 -8.38
N LYS A 141 -19.36 0.38 -8.80
CA LYS A 141 -20.58 0.55 -9.60
C LYS A 141 -20.36 0.37 -11.10
N ASP A 142 -19.12 0.37 -11.55
CA ASP A 142 -18.78 0.13 -12.94
C ASP A 142 -17.36 -0.42 -13.13
N HIS A 143 -17.14 -1.19 -14.20
CA HIS A 143 -15.87 -1.81 -14.56
C HIS A 143 -14.74 -0.81 -14.90
N THR A 144 -15.08 0.48 -14.96
CA THR A 144 -14.15 1.59 -15.20
C THR A 144 -13.42 2.06 -13.92
N GLU A 145 -13.91 1.71 -12.72
CA GLU A 145 -13.35 2.15 -11.42
C GLU A 145 -11.95 1.58 -11.09
N LEU A 146 -11.42 0.66 -11.90
CA LEU A 146 -10.06 0.11 -11.79
C LEU A 146 -9.09 0.59 -12.88
N THR A 147 -9.47 1.56 -13.71
CA THR A 147 -8.59 2.02 -14.79
C THR A 147 -7.58 3.02 -14.24
N LEU A 148 -6.47 2.50 -13.70
CA LEU A 148 -5.23 3.25 -13.50
C LEU A 148 -4.72 3.73 -14.87
N ILE A 149 -5.11 4.94 -15.27
CA ILE A 149 -4.48 5.60 -16.41
C ILE A 149 -3.05 5.91 -15.99
N ARG A 150 -2.12 5.04 -16.42
CA ARG A 150 -0.69 5.22 -16.28
C ARG A 150 -0.34 6.56 -16.93
N ASN A 151 -0.07 7.59 -16.13
CA ASN A 151 0.54 8.81 -16.63
C ASN A 151 1.92 8.44 -17.15
N GLU A 152 2.06 8.37 -18.47
CA GLU A 152 3.34 8.28 -19.13
C GLU A 152 4.14 9.55 -18.79
N THR A 153 5.27 9.39 -18.11
CA THR A 153 6.27 10.45 -17.99
C THR A 153 6.87 10.66 -19.37
N LYS A 154 6.49 11.74 -20.06
CA LYS A 154 7.22 12.22 -21.23
C LYS A 154 8.55 12.83 -20.77
N SER A 155 9.58 12.47 -21.53
CA SER A 155 10.98 12.92 -21.45
C SER A 155 11.15 14.43 -21.52
#